data_AF-A0A6N4V3J3-F1
#
_entry.id   AF-A0A6N4V3J3-F1
#
_cell.length_a   1.000
_cell.length_b   1.000
_cell.length_c   1.000
_cell.angle_alpha   90.00
_cell.angle_beta   90.00
_cell.angle_gamma   90.00
#
_symmetry.space_group_name_H-M   'P 1'
#
loop_
_entity.id
_entity.type
_entity.pdbx_description
1 polymer ?
#
loop_
_entity_poly.entity_id
_entity_poly.type
_entity_poly.pdbx_seq_one_letter_code
_entity_poly.pdbx_strand_id
1 'polypeptide(L)'
;MKVERGELFRYEVRALAALPWPAGLGKDEIPGLRRAMRDLLKAECDNPAAHERAFATDARYRAVVDQWLSQASWSPSVVEVVSGATAFAHGVGCLGQAVEEGDWIDSARTHCDDHDIPHGARWDGGRFVAGDYLLFPITVCDEAKGIDDGRHRLTYLRLRERDGSGPSEILVKVSL
;
A
#
# COMPACT_ATOMS: atom_id res chain seq x y z
N MET A 1 -20.36 -29.21 12.88
CA MET A 1 -20.29 -27.96 12.10
C MET A 1 -19.02 -27.25 12.54
N LYS A 2 -17.95 -27.28 11.72
CA LYS A 2 -16.76 -26.46 12.00
C LYS A 2 -17.18 -25.02 11.75
N VAL A 3 -17.15 -24.19 12.78
CA VAL A 3 -17.20 -22.74 12.59
C VAL A 3 -15.85 -22.40 11.96
N GLU A 4 -15.86 -22.09 10.66
CA GLU A 4 -14.72 -21.42 10.04
C GLU A 4 -14.57 -20.10 10.80
N ARG A 5 -13.49 -19.97 11.58
CA ARG A 5 -13.15 -18.67 12.14
C ARG A 5 -12.84 -17.76 10.97
N GLY A 6 -13.45 -16.58 10.91
CA GLY A 6 -13.09 -15.57 9.94
C GLY A 6 -11.58 -15.29 10.03
N GLU A 7 -10.96 -15.02 8.88
CA GLU A 7 -9.57 -14.58 8.84
C GLU A 7 -9.47 -13.26 9.61
N LEU A 8 -8.60 -13.24 10.62
CA LEU A 8 -8.38 -12.05 11.43
C LEU A 8 -7.26 -11.24 10.81
N PHE A 9 -7.46 -9.92 10.81
CA PHE A 9 -6.47 -8.96 10.38
C PHE A 9 -6.18 -8.00 11.51
N ARG A 10 -5.01 -7.37 11.43
CA ARG A 10 -4.71 -6.20 12.23
C ARG A 10 -4.42 -5.02 11.34
N TYR A 11 -5.00 -3.89 11.65
CA TYR A 11 -4.75 -2.64 10.95
C TYR A 11 -3.80 -1.82 11.80
N GLU A 12 -2.64 -1.46 11.25
CA GLU A 12 -1.54 -0.84 11.99
C GLU A 12 -0.95 0.32 11.20
N VAL A 13 -0.51 1.36 11.90
CA VAL A 13 0.40 2.36 11.35
C VAL A 13 1.82 1.84 11.52
N ARG A 14 2.53 1.65 10.41
CA ARG A 14 3.92 1.13 10.41
C ARG A 14 4.84 2.09 9.67
N ALA A 15 6.09 2.16 10.12
CA ALA A 15 7.15 2.84 9.39
C ALA A 15 7.33 2.24 7.98
N LEU A 16 7.36 3.10 6.97
CA LEU A 16 7.44 2.70 5.56
C LEU A 16 8.70 1.88 5.26
N ALA A 17 9.80 2.23 5.92
CA ALA A 17 11.08 1.54 5.87
C ALA A 17 11.07 0.15 6.53
N ALA A 18 10.13 -0.12 7.44
CA ALA A 18 10.02 -1.42 8.13
C ALA A 18 9.16 -2.44 7.38
N LEU A 19 8.40 -1.99 6.39
CA LEU A 19 7.55 -2.88 5.58
C LEU A 19 8.41 -3.76 4.67
N PRO A 20 7.97 -4.98 4.32
CA PRO A 20 8.73 -5.85 3.43
C PRO A 20 8.84 -5.27 2.02
N TRP A 21 9.82 -5.74 1.25
CA TRP A 21 9.94 -5.42 -0.17
C TRP A 21 9.04 -6.34 -1.00
N PRO A 22 8.41 -5.82 -2.07
CA PRO A 22 7.55 -6.63 -2.93
C PRO A 22 8.38 -7.65 -3.71
N ALA A 23 7.86 -8.87 -3.84
CA ALA A 23 8.35 -9.87 -4.81
C ALA A 23 7.85 -9.46 -6.20
N GLY A 24 8.60 -8.60 -6.89
CA GLY A 24 8.25 -8.11 -8.21
C GLY A 24 7.40 -6.85 -8.23
N LEU A 25 7.58 -6.06 -9.30
CA LEU A 25 6.76 -4.90 -9.63
C LEU A 25 6.18 -5.04 -11.03
N GLY A 26 4.85 -5.18 -11.10
CA GLY A 26 4.12 -5.31 -12.35
C GLY A 26 3.03 -6.37 -12.25
N LYS A 27 1.79 -5.93 -12.00
CA LYS A 27 0.59 -6.66 -12.46
C LYS A 27 0.43 -6.41 -13.96
N ASP A 28 -0.43 -7.19 -14.63
CA ASP A 28 -0.71 -7.04 -16.06
C ASP A 28 -1.27 -5.65 -16.44
N GLU A 29 -1.67 -4.86 -15.45
CA GLU A 29 -2.17 -3.48 -15.55
C GLU A 29 -1.11 -2.47 -16.01
N ILE A 30 0.19 -2.73 -15.76
CA ILE A 30 1.31 -1.87 -16.23
C ILE A 30 2.38 -2.74 -16.88
N PRO A 31 2.14 -3.28 -18.09
CA PRO A 31 3.05 -4.24 -18.74
C PRO A 31 4.46 -3.69 -18.96
N GLY A 32 4.57 -2.38 -19.22
CA GLY A 32 5.84 -1.69 -19.44
C GLY A 32 6.74 -1.66 -18.20
N LEU A 33 6.16 -1.47 -17.02
CA LEU A 33 6.89 -1.52 -15.75
C LEU A 33 7.47 -2.91 -15.52
N ARG A 34 6.65 -3.95 -15.70
CA ARG A 34 7.11 -5.34 -15.51
C ARG A 34 8.26 -5.68 -16.45
N ARG A 35 8.17 -5.27 -17.71
CA ARG A 35 9.23 -5.48 -18.70
C ARG A 35 10.52 -4.75 -18.30
N ALA A 36 10.43 -3.46 -17.98
CA ALA A 36 11.59 -2.66 -17.58
C ALA A 36 12.26 -3.21 -16.31
N MET A 37 11.48 -3.69 -15.33
CA MET A 37 11.99 -4.33 -14.12
C MET A 37 12.69 -5.66 -14.41
N ARG A 38 12.13 -6.50 -15.29
CA ARG A 38 12.81 -7.72 -15.75
C ARG A 38 14.11 -7.42 -16.50
N ASP A 39 14.13 -6.37 -17.30
CA ASP A 39 15.35 -5.99 -18.01
C ASP A 39 16.44 -5.50 -17.07
N LEU A 40 16.07 -4.84 -15.98
CA LEU A 40 17.00 -4.30 -14.98
C LEU A 40 17.49 -5.36 -13.98
N LEU A 41 16.59 -6.19 -13.45
CA LEU A 41 16.90 -7.18 -12.41
C LEU A 41 17.14 -8.60 -12.94
N LYS A 42 16.82 -8.86 -14.21
CA LYS A 42 16.98 -10.17 -14.87
C LYS A 42 16.28 -11.29 -14.07
N ALA A 43 17.00 -12.36 -13.76
CA ALA A 43 16.48 -13.51 -13.01
C ALA A 43 16.03 -13.14 -11.59
N GLU A 44 16.51 -12.03 -11.04
CA GLU A 44 16.19 -11.56 -9.69
C GLU A 44 14.92 -10.68 -9.64
N CYS A 45 14.18 -10.56 -10.75
CA CYS A 45 13.03 -9.66 -10.85
C CYS A 45 11.88 -9.98 -9.87
N ASP A 46 11.80 -11.21 -9.37
CA ASP A 46 10.79 -11.61 -8.38
C ASP A 46 11.38 -11.72 -6.97
N ASN A 47 12.64 -11.30 -6.75
CA ASN A 47 13.33 -11.34 -5.46
C ASN A 47 13.17 -10.01 -4.68
N PRO A 48 12.49 -10.00 -3.52
CA PRO A 48 12.37 -8.82 -2.66
C PRO A 48 13.70 -8.15 -2.31
N ALA A 49 14.73 -8.93 -1.97
CA ALA A 49 16.04 -8.40 -1.57
C ALA A 49 16.76 -7.71 -2.75
N ALA A 50 16.50 -8.16 -3.99
CA ALA A 50 17.04 -7.50 -5.16
C ALA A 50 16.38 -6.15 -5.41
N HIS A 51 15.07 -6.04 -5.17
CA HIS A 51 14.35 -4.76 -5.22
C HIS A 51 14.84 -3.77 -4.17
N GLU A 52 15.00 -4.22 -2.92
CA GLU A 52 15.55 -3.39 -1.84
C GLU A 52 16.92 -2.81 -2.19
N ARG A 53 17.85 -3.70 -2.55
CA ARG A 53 19.20 -3.32 -2.91
C ARG A 53 19.21 -2.38 -4.11
N ALA A 54 18.47 -2.70 -5.17
CA ALA A 54 18.41 -1.88 -6.38
C ALA A 54 17.81 -0.50 -6.10
N PHE A 55 16.76 -0.42 -5.28
CA PHE A 55 16.19 0.87 -4.88
C PHE A 55 17.21 1.74 -4.14
N ALA A 56 18.02 1.15 -3.27
CA ALA A 56 19.04 1.87 -2.52
C ALA A 56 20.21 2.35 -3.42
N THR A 57 20.69 1.49 -4.32
CA THR A 57 21.98 1.71 -5.01
C THR A 57 21.88 2.07 -6.49
N ASP A 58 20.79 1.73 -7.18
CA ASP A 58 20.66 1.92 -8.64
C ASP A 58 19.68 3.06 -8.97
N ALA A 59 20.20 4.17 -9.50
CA ALA A 59 19.38 5.30 -9.92
C ALA A 59 18.42 4.94 -11.07
N ARG A 60 18.78 3.97 -11.92
CA ARG A 60 17.92 3.51 -13.02
C ARG A 60 16.68 2.81 -12.49
N TYR A 61 16.80 2.07 -11.39
CA TYR A 61 15.65 1.43 -10.75
C TYR A 61 14.61 2.49 -10.35
N ARG A 62 15.06 3.55 -9.65
CA ARG A 62 14.19 4.66 -9.24
C ARG A 62 13.61 5.41 -10.43
N ALA A 63 14.40 5.63 -11.48
CA ALA A 63 13.90 6.26 -12.71
C ALA A 63 12.81 5.43 -13.41
N VAL A 64 12.95 4.09 -13.45
CA VAL A 64 11.91 3.20 -13.99
C VAL A 64 10.65 3.23 -13.12
N VAL A 65 10.79 3.15 -11.79
CA VAL A 65 9.65 3.27 -10.87
C VAL A 65 8.91 4.58 -11.13
N ASP A 66 9.62 5.70 -11.16
CA ASP A 66 9.01 7.01 -11.33
C ASP A 66 8.33 7.15 -12.69
N GLN A 67 9.04 6.79 -13.77
CA GLN A 67 8.53 6.89 -15.13
C GLN A 67 7.17 6.21 -15.28
N TRP A 68 7.03 5.00 -14.75
CA TRP A 68 5.81 4.22 -14.94
C TRP A 68 4.73 4.52 -13.90
N LEU A 69 5.09 4.67 -12.63
CA LEU A 69 4.12 4.82 -11.56
C LEU A 69 3.59 6.25 -11.45
N SER A 70 4.34 7.28 -11.85
CA SER A 70 3.85 8.66 -11.92
C SER A 70 2.66 8.86 -12.85
N GLN A 71 2.47 7.95 -13.81
CA GLN A 71 1.39 7.97 -14.79
C GLN A 71 0.13 7.23 -14.30
N ALA A 72 0.19 6.53 -13.17
CA ALA A 72 -0.98 5.85 -12.64
C ALA A 72 -2.04 6.86 -12.18
N SER A 73 -3.32 6.54 -12.36
CA SER A 73 -4.44 7.44 -12.01
C SER A 73 -4.46 7.86 -10.54
N TRP A 74 -3.95 7.01 -9.63
CA TRP A 74 -3.82 7.29 -8.20
C TRP A 74 -2.58 8.13 -7.87
N SER A 75 -1.58 8.19 -8.74
CA SER A 75 -0.27 8.80 -8.44
C SER A 75 -0.32 10.28 -8.04
N PRO A 76 -1.16 11.14 -8.67
CA PRO A 76 -1.18 12.56 -8.32
C PRO A 76 -1.61 12.84 -6.87
N SER A 77 -2.42 11.96 -6.26
CA SER A 77 -2.97 12.17 -4.91
C SER A 77 -2.49 11.16 -3.87
N VAL A 78 -1.79 10.09 -4.26
CA VAL A 78 -1.48 8.97 -3.35
C VAL A 78 -0.73 9.39 -2.09
N VAL A 79 0.20 10.34 -2.17
CA VAL A 79 0.94 10.83 -1.00
C VAL A 79 -0.02 11.49 0.00
N GLU A 80 -0.85 12.43 -0.46
CA GLU A 80 -1.80 13.16 0.37
C GLU A 80 -2.88 12.22 0.93
N VAL A 81 -3.39 11.32 0.09
CA VAL A 81 -4.41 10.33 0.44
C VAL A 81 -3.90 9.38 1.52
N VAL A 82 -2.71 8.83 1.35
CA VAL A 82 -2.13 7.88 2.31
C VAL A 82 -1.78 8.60 3.62
N SER A 83 -1.23 9.81 3.55
CA SER A 83 -0.92 10.61 4.75
C SER A 83 -2.19 10.96 5.53
N GLY A 84 -3.23 11.41 4.85
CA GLY A 84 -4.53 11.71 5.45
C GLY A 84 -5.18 10.47 6.06
N ALA A 85 -5.25 9.37 5.32
CA ALA A 85 -5.79 8.11 5.82
C ALA A 85 -5.02 7.57 7.03
N THR A 86 -3.69 7.69 7.03
CA THR A 86 -2.85 7.29 8.16
C THR A 86 -3.13 8.14 9.39
N ALA A 87 -3.32 9.46 9.23
CA ALA A 87 -3.73 10.34 10.33
C ALA A 87 -5.14 9.98 10.87
N PHE A 88 -6.10 9.73 9.98
CA PHE A 88 -7.47 9.36 10.36
C PHE A 88 -7.55 7.98 11.03
N ALA A 89 -6.65 7.05 10.69
CA ALA A 89 -6.63 5.72 11.27
C ALA A 89 -6.56 5.72 12.80
N HIS A 90 -5.90 6.72 13.41
CA HIS A 90 -5.83 6.87 14.86
C HIS A 90 -7.18 7.15 15.53
N GLY A 91 -8.18 7.64 14.78
CA GLY A 91 -9.55 7.83 15.25
C GLY A 91 -10.43 6.58 15.11
N VAL A 92 -9.96 5.53 14.42
CA VAL A 92 -10.71 4.29 14.24
C VAL A 92 -10.54 3.40 15.47
N GLY A 93 -11.64 3.11 16.16
CA GLY A 93 -11.61 2.50 17.51
C GLY A 93 -10.97 1.12 17.60
N CYS A 94 -10.90 0.38 16.50
CA CYS A 94 -10.30 -0.96 16.43
C CYS A 94 -8.85 -0.98 15.90
N LEU A 95 -8.19 0.18 15.72
CA LEU A 95 -6.79 0.23 15.30
C LEU A 95 -5.89 -0.61 16.23
N GLY A 96 -5.01 -1.42 15.65
CA GLY A 96 -4.08 -2.29 16.36
C GLY A 96 -4.71 -3.55 16.97
N GLN A 97 -6.02 -3.73 16.87
CA GLN A 97 -6.71 -4.93 17.35
C GLN A 97 -6.80 -5.99 16.25
N ALA A 98 -6.79 -7.26 16.66
CA ALA A 98 -7.11 -8.36 15.75
C ALA A 98 -8.63 -8.42 15.56
N VAL A 99 -9.09 -8.09 14.35
CA VAL A 99 -10.50 -7.98 14.00
C VAL A 99 -10.78 -8.66 12.66
N GLU A 100 -12.04 -9.01 12.41
CA GLU A 100 -12.43 -9.42 11.05
C GLU A 100 -12.37 -8.20 10.12
N GLU A 101 -12.11 -8.41 8.82
CA GLU A 101 -12.05 -7.31 7.85
C GLU A 101 -13.35 -6.49 7.81
N GLY A 102 -14.50 -7.15 7.99
CA GLY A 102 -15.80 -6.48 8.06
C GLY A 102 -15.89 -5.48 9.21
N ASP A 103 -15.39 -5.86 10.39
CA ASP A 103 -15.42 -5.00 11.59
C ASP A 103 -14.57 -3.74 11.40
N TRP A 104 -13.39 -3.88 10.76
CA TRP A 104 -12.58 -2.71 10.40
C TRP A 104 -13.31 -1.81 9.41
N ILE A 105 -13.83 -2.38 8.32
CA ILE A 105 -14.52 -1.62 7.27
C ILE A 105 -15.70 -0.86 7.85
N ASP A 106 -16.51 -1.48 8.71
CA ASP A 106 -17.65 -0.83 9.34
C ASP A 106 -17.20 0.28 10.28
N SER A 107 -16.20 0.04 11.13
CA SER A 107 -15.66 1.07 12.03
C SER A 107 -15.03 2.24 11.28
N ALA A 108 -14.28 1.97 10.21
CA ALA A 108 -13.65 2.99 9.37
C ALA A 108 -14.68 3.78 8.56
N ARG A 109 -15.77 3.17 8.10
CA ARG A 109 -16.89 3.88 7.44
C ARG A 109 -17.59 4.80 8.42
N THR A 110 -17.97 4.31 9.59
CA THR A 110 -18.58 5.14 10.64
C THR A 110 -17.67 6.31 10.99
N HIS A 111 -16.36 6.07 11.17
CA HIS A 111 -15.41 7.15 11.39
C HIS A 111 -15.39 8.16 10.23
N CYS A 112 -15.40 7.71 8.98
CA CYS A 112 -15.47 8.62 7.85
C CYS A 112 -16.76 9.45 7.85
N ASP A 113 -17.91 8.82 8.10
CA ASP A 113 -19.22 9.48 8.12
C ASP A 113 -19.32 10.52 9.25
N ASP A 114 -18.84 10.18 10.45
CA ASP A 114 -18.87 11.07 11.63
C ASP A 114 -17.97 12.32 11.47
N HIS A 115 -16.99 12.25 10.57
CA HIS A 115 -15.98 13.30 10.36
C HIS A 115 -16.01 13.93 8.96
N ASP A 116 -17.07 13.67 8.17
CA ASP A 116 -17.21 14.15 6.79
C ASP A 116 -16.00 13.84 5.88
N ILE A 117 -15.33 12.71 6.12
CA ILE A 117 -14.18 12.27 5.32
C ILE A 117 -14.71 11.60 4.04
N PRO A 118 -14.39 12.10 2.83
CA PRO A 118 -14.85 11.46 1.60
C PRO A 118 -14.36 10.01 1.48
N HIS A 119 -15.27 9.09 1.17
CA HIS A 119 -15.01 7.67 0.97
C HIS A 119 -15.98 7.04 -0.03
N GLY A 120 -15.69 5.83 -0.50
CA GLY A 120 -16.61 5.05 -1.33
C GLY A 120 -16.54 5.39 -2.82
N ALA A 121 -15.50 6.10 -3.26
CA ALA A 121 -15.25 6.28 -4.69
C ALA A 121 -14.80 4.92 -5.24
N ARG A 122 -15.71 4.23 -5.95
CA ARG A 122 -15.33 3.03 -6.71
C ARG A 122 -14.20 3.41 -7.66
N TRP A 123 -13.20 2.55 -7.75
CA TRP A 123 -11.98 2.67 -8.56
C TRP A 123 -12.18 2.88 -10.07
N ASP A 124 -13.41 3.15 -10.51
CA ASP A 124 -13.82 3.41 -11.90
C ASP A 124 -14.20 4.90 -12.05
N GLY A 125 -13.21 5.73 -12.37
CA GLY A 125 -13.40 7.14 -12.71
C GLY A 125 -13.62 8.13 -11.54
N GLY A 126 -13.71 7.64 -10.30
CA GLY A 126 -13.79 8.46 -9.10
C GLY A 126 -12.43 9.05 -8.66
N ARG A 127 -12.45 10.13 -7.87
CA ARG A 127 -11.23 10.67 -7.23
C ARG A 127 -10.81 9.74 -6.10
N PHE A 128 -9.59 9.21 -6.17
CA PHE A 128 -8.98 8.47 -5.06
C PHE A 128 -8.80 9.40 -3.85
N VAL A 129 -9.46 9.06 -2.73
CA VAL A 129 -9.51 9.89 -1.50
C VAL A 129 -9.04 9.13 -0.26
N ALA A 130 -8.76 9.86 0.83
CA ALA A 130 -8.27 9.30 2.10
C ALA A 130 -9.15 8.16 2.63
N GLY A 131 -10.47 8.30 2.58
CA GLY A 131 -11.38 7.26 3.03
C GLY A 131 -11.24 5.95 2.26
N ASP A 132 -10.94 5.99 0.95
CA ASP A 132 -10.76 4.76 0.15
C ASP A 132 -9.51 3.98 0.60
N TYR A 133 -8.43 4.69 0.94
CA TYR A 133 -7.23 4.06 1.48
C TYR A 133 -7.43 3.60 2.94
N LEU A 134 -8.20 4.34 3.74
CA LEU A 134 -8.55 3.92 5.11
C LEU A 134 -9.31 2.59 5.11
N LEU A 135 -10.23 2.42 4.15
CA LEU A 135 -11.01 1.19 3.99
C LEU A 135 -10.18 0.04 3.42
N PHE A 136 -9.31 0.34 2.45
CA PHE A 136 -8.52 -0.67 1.72
C PHE A 136 -7.04 -0.28 1.63
N PRO A 137 -6.31 -0.30 2.77
CA PRO A 137 -4.89 0.02 2.80
C PRO A 137 -4.06 -1.11 2.15
N ILE A 138 -2.74 -0.89 2.06
CA ILE A 138 -1.80 -1.90 1.57
C ILE A 138 -1.86 -3.14 2.48
N THR A 139 -1.92 -4.33 1.87
CA THR A 139 -1.99 -5.60 2.60
C THR A 139 -0.61 -6.23 2.73
N VAL A 140 -0.22 -6.53 3.97
CA VAL A 140 1.03 -7.16 4.36
C VAL A 140 0.71 -8.54 4.94
N CYS A 141 1.46 -9.54 4.52
CA CYS A 141 1.43 -10.86 5.14
C CYS A 141 2.60 -10.98 6.11
N ASP A 142 2.33 -11.02 7.42
CA ASP A 142 3.39 -11.08 8.43
C ASP A 142 4.09 -12.45 8.45
N GLU A 143 3.34 -13.55 8.27
CA GLU A 143 3.93 -14.90 8.21
C GLU A 143 4.90 -15.07 7.03
N ALA A 144 4.46 -14.64 5.84
CA ALA A 144 5.27 -14.72 4.62
C ALA A 144 6.29 -13.57 4.49
N LYS A 145 6.24 -12.57 5.39
CA LYS A 145 6.99 -11.30 5.29
C LYS A 145 6.86 -10.69 3.89
N GLY A 146 5.63 -10.65 3.39
CA GLY A 146 5.30 -10.32 2.01
C GLY A 146 4.30 -9.17 1.88
N ILE A 147 4.12 -8.70 0.64
CA ILE A 147 3.08 -7.73 0.28
C ILE A 147 2.09 -8.43 -0.65
N ASP A 148 0.86 -8.61 -0.17
CA ASP A 148 -0.20 -9.30 -0.91
C ASP A 148 -0.86 -8.36 -1.92
N ASP A 149 -1.17 -7.14 -1.49
CA ASP A 149 -1.70 -6.09 -2.37
C ASP A 149 -1.06 -4.72 -2.11
N GLY A 150 -1.03 -3.87 -3.14
CA GLY A 150 -0.51 -2.50 -3.02
C GLY A 150 0.99 -2.35 -3.32
N ARG A 151 1.64 -3.38 -3.87
CA ARG A 151 3.08 -3.38 -4.23
C ARG A 151 3.54 -2.13 -4.99
N HIS A 152 2.77 -1.67 -5.97
CA HIS A 152 3.09 -0.45 -6.73
C HIS A 152 2.99 0.82 -5.89
N ARG A 153 1.88 0.98 -5.15
CA ARG A 153 1.68 2.12 -4.24
C ARG A 153 2.81 2.15 -3.20
N LEU A 154 3.17 1.01 -2.61
CA LEU A 154 4.26 0.91 -1.63
C LEU A 154 5.60 1.39 -2.21
N THR A 155 6.00 0.89 -3.37
CA THR A 155 7.29 1.31 -3.98
C THR A 155 7.26 2.78 -4.37
N TYR A 156 6.14 3.29 -4.87
CA TYR A 156 6.04 4.71 -5.21
C TYR A 156 6.12 5.59 -3.95
N LEU A 157 5.45 5.21 -2.86
CA LEU A 157 5.55 5.91 -1.58
C LEU A 157 6.99 5.94 -1.06
N ARG A 158 7.74 4.83 -1.16
CA ARG A 158 9.17 4.79 -0.79
C ARG A 158 10.01 5.74 -1.63
N LEU A 159 9.72 5.83 -2.93
CA LEU A 159 10.38 6.80 -3.81
C LEU A 159 10.11 8.24 -3.34
N ARG A 160 8.85 8.55 -3.02
CA ARG A 160 8.45 9.89 -2.54
C ARG A 160 9.04 10.20 -1.16
N GLU A 161 9.07 9.24 -0.23
CA GLU A 161 9.72 9.37 1.08
C GLU A 161 11.21 9.72 0.92
N ARG A 162 11.93 9.02 0.04
CA ARG A 162 13.35 9.28 -0.23
C ARG A 162 13.60 10.70 -0.73
N ASP A 163 12.70 11.23 -1.56
CA ASP A 163 12.80 12.59 -2.11
C ASP A 163 12.29 13.67 -1.11
N GLY A 164 11.90 13.26 0.11
CA GLY A 164 11.38 14.14 1.16
C GLY A 164 9.94 14.60 0.96
N SER A 165 9.24 14.03 -0.02
CA SER A 165 7.87 14.42 -0.39
C SER A 165 6.82 13.36 -0.06
N GLY A 166 7.19 12.29 0.65
CA GLY A 166 6.32 11.16 0.97
C GLY A 166 6.22 10.92 2.49
N PRO A 167 5.26 10.10 2.93
CA PRO A 167 5.08 9.80 4.34
C PRO A 167 6.19 8.85 4.85
N SER A 168 6.56 9.00 6.13
CA SER A 168 7.48 8.07 6.82
C SER A 168 6.76 6.85 7.43
N GLU A 169 5.45 6.95 7.62
CA GLU A 169 4.60 5.90 8.19
C GLU A 169 3.30 5.82 7.40
N ILE A 170 2.76 4.61 7.28
CA ILE A 170 1.52 4.37 6.56
C ILE A 170 0.63 3.38 7.32
N LEU A 171 -0.69 3.54 7.18
CA LEU A 171 -1.64 2.50 7.55
C LEU A 171 -1.49 1.28 6.62
N VAL A 172 -1.46 0.09 7.21
CA VAL A 172 -1.47 -1.20 6.52
C VAL A 172 -2.50 -2.16 7.14
N LYS A 173 -3.01 -3.08 6.31
CA LYS A 173 -3.75 -4.28 6.74
C LYS A 173 -2.75 -5.42 6.86
N VAL A 174 -2.75 -6.13 7.98
CA VAL A 174 -1.82 -7.22 8.29
C VAL A 174 -2.61 -8.51 8.47
N SER A 175 -2.34 -9.54 7.67
CA SER A 175 -2.89 -10.88 7.92
C SER A 175 -2.15 -11.55 9.07
N LEU A 176 -2.94 -12.20 9.96
CA LEU A 176 -2.48 -12.80 11.21
C LEU A 176 -2.43 -14.33 11.16
#